data_AF-A0A968MXL9-F1
#
_entry.id   AF-A0A968MXL9-F1
#
_cell.length_a   1.000
_cell.length_b   1.000
_cell.length_c   1.000
_cell.angle_alpha   90.00
_cell.angle_beta   90.00
_cell.angle_gamma   90.00
#
_symmetry.space_group_name_H-M   'P 1'
#
loop_
_entity.id
_entity.type
_entity.pdbx_description
1 polymer ?
#
loop_
_entity_poly.entity_id
_entity_poly.type
_entity_poly.pdbx_seq_one_letter_code
_entity_poly.pdbx_strand_id
1 'polypeptide(L)'
;MTLLLWAILTKKHVRRRWLLIAAFGLSYILGNSFLLNEVIHKWEYPLTREEQIQGTYDVGIVLGGFSAYDTVYNRIKFHQSSDRLWQTFYLYKTGKIKKILISGGSGSLLRKKETEADRVFAFLLKLGVPANDMLMEAKSRNTRENAVESAKLINATQPDSRCILINFGHAYEKSIRLF
;
A
#
# COMPACT_ATOMS: atom_id res chain seq x y z
N MET A 1 -27.68 -4.22 11.83
CA MET A 1 -28.71 -5.26 11.58
C MET A 1 -29.24 -5.87 12.88
N THR A 2 -28.39 -6.26 13.83
CA THR A 2 -28.78 -6.84 15.13
C THR A 2 -29.74 -5.97 15.96
N LEU A 3 -29.49 -4.66 16.07
CA LEU A 3 -30.36 -3.73 16.81
C LEU A 3 -31.76 -3.57 16.19
N LEU A 4 -31.86 -3.59 14.86
CA LEU A 4 -33.13 -3.49 14.14
C LEU A 4 -33.98 -4.76 14.32
N LEU A 5 -33.35 -5.94 14.24
CA LEU A 5 -34.02 -7.21 14.52
C LEU A 5 -34.54 -7.27 15.96
N TRP A 6 -33.75 -6.78 16.92
CA TRP A 6 -34.17 -6.74 18.32
C TRP A 6 -35.29 -5.73 18.60
N ALA A 7 -35.31 -4.61 17.87
CA ALA A 7 -36.39 -3.63 17.92
C ALA A 7 -37.73 -4.22 17.41
N ILE A 8 -37.68 -5.10 16.40
CA ILE A 8 -38.86 -5.78 15.85
C ILE A 8 -39.39 -6.85 16.82
N LEU A 9 -38.51 -7.57 17.52
CA LEU A 9 -38.88 -8.65 18.46
C LEU A 9 -39.40 -8.15 19.83
N THR A 10 -39.14 -6.89 20.18
CA THR A 10 -39.53 -6.31 21.46
C THR A 10 -40.98 -5.82 21.46
N LYS A 11 -41.80 -6.35 22.38
CA LYS A 11 -43.21 -5.92 22.60
C LYS A 11 -43.35 -4.63 23.42
N LYS A 12 -42.30 -4.19 24.12
CA LYS A 12 -42.32 -2.97 24.95
C LYS A 12 -42.04 -1.71 24.12
N HIS A 13 -43.04 -0.85 23.95
CA HIS A 13 -42.95 0.37 23.12
C HIS A 13 -41.77 1.29 23.47
N VAL A 14 -41.48 1.50 24.77
CA VAL A 14 -40.36 2.34 25.21
C VAL A 14 -39.02 1.77 24.77
N ARG A 15 -38.79 0.46 24.96
CA ARG A 15 -37.55 -0.21 24.56
C ARG A 15 -37.37 -0.23 23.04
N ARG A 16 -38.46 -0.47 22.29
CA ARG A 16 -38.46 -0.41 20.82
C ARG A 16 -38.05 0.97 20.30
N ARG A 17 -38.57 2.06 20.89
CA ARG A 17 -38.22 3.44 20.52
C ARG A 17 -36.72 3.71 20.70
N TRP A 18 -36.15 3.35 21.85
CA TRP A 18 -34.71 3.53 22.10
C TRP A 18 -33.82 2.68 21.19
N LEU A 19 -34.21 1.43 20.91
CA LEU A 19 -33.48 0.57 19.99
C LEU A 19 -33.47 1.12 18.55
N LEU A 20 -34.59 1.68 18.09
CA LEU A 20 -34.67 2.33 16.78
C LEU A 20 -33.80 3.60 16.74
N ILE A 21 -33.88 4.46 17.76
CA ILE A 21 -33.03 5.66 17.86
C ILE A 21 -31.56 5.27 17.88
N ALA A 22 -31.17 4.26 18.66
CA ALA A 22 -29.80 3.77 18.71
C ALA A 22 -29.35 3.15 17.38
N ALA A 23 -30.22 2.41 16.70
CA ALA A 23 -29.91 1.83 15.39
C ALA A 23 -29.71 2.93 14.33
N PHE A 24 -30.61 3.91 14.26
CA PHE A 24 -30.47 5.06 13.36
C PHE A 24 -29.24 5.90 13.70
N GLY A 25 -28.98 6.15 14.98
CA GLY A 25 -27.79 6.88 15.43
C GLY A 25 -26.50 6.14 15.06
N LEU A 26 -26.44 4.82 15.30
CA LEU A 26 -25.28 4.01 14.93
C LEU A 26 -25.08 3.94 13.41
N SER A 27 -26.16 3.75 12.64
CA SER A 27 -26.12 3.80 11.18
C SER A 27 -25.70 5.16 10.65
N TYR A 28 -26.12 6.25 11.30
CA TYR A 28 -25.69 7.60 10.94
C TYR A 28 -24.21 7.81 11.23
N ILE A 29 -23.72 7.40 12.41
CA ILE A 29 -22.30 7.51 12.78
C ILE A 29 -21.42 6.68 11.83
N LEU A 30 -21.78 5.42 11.57
CA LEU A 30 -21.01 4.54 10.69
C LEU A 30 -21.16 4.90 9.20
N GLY A 31 -22.29 5.48 8.81
CA GLY A 31 -22.55 5.93 7.44
C GLY A 31 -22.01 7.32 7.14
N ASN A 32 -21.58 8.06 8.16
CA ASN A 32 -20.98 9.37 7.99
C ASN A 32 -19.48 9.22 7.70
N SER A 33 -19.13 9.39 6.42
CA SER A 33 -17.75 9.30 5.94
C SER A 33 -16.82 10.29 6.63
N PHE A 34 -17.29 11.48 7.02
CA PHE A 34 -16.48 12.47 7.73
C PHE A 34 -16.04 11.96 9.11
N LEU A 35 -16.96 11.43 9.92
CA LEU A 35 -16.63 10.88 11.25
C LEU A 35 -15.70 9.67 11.14
N LEU A 36 -15.96 8.79 10.17
CA LEU A 36 -15.09 7.64 9.91
C LEU A 36 -13.68 8.10 9.51
N ASN A 37 -13.59 9.10 8.63
CA ASN A 37 -12.32 9.61 8.12
C ASN A 37 -11.50 10.30 9.22
N GLU A 38 -12.14 11.02 10.16
CA GLU A 38 -11.47 11.61 11.33
C GLU A 38 -10.89 10.54 12.27
N VAL A 39 -11.63 9.45 12.51
CA VAL A 39 -11.14 8.33 13.32
C VAL A 39 -9.98 7.65 12.60
N ILE A 40 -10.09 7.43 11.29
CA ILE A 40 -9.03 6.85 10.47
C ILE A 40 -7.78 7.75 10.51
N HIS A 41 -7.92 9.05 10.28
CA HIS A 41 -6.79 10.00 10.32
C HIS A 41 -6.06 10.03 11.66
N LYS A 42 -6.78 9.87 12.78
CA LYS A 42 -6.16 9.78 14.12
C LYS A 42 -5.50 8.42 14.38
N TRP A 43 -6.01 7.36 13.77
CA TRP A 43 -5.47 6.01 13.90
C TRP A 43 -4.29 5.76 12.97
N GLU A 44 -4.26 6.45 11.84
CA GLU A 44 -3.18 6.38 10.87
C GLU A 44 -1.90 7.04 11.40
N TYR A 45 -0.78 6.42 11.06
CA TYR A 45 0.52 7.03 11.30
C TYR A 45 0.65 8.28 10.42
N PRO A 46 1.25 9.38 10.92
CA PRO A 46 1.44 10.58 10.12
C PRO A 46 2.20 10.25 8.83
N LEU A 47 1.56 10.50 7.69
CA LEU A 47 2.22 10.46 6.39
C LEU A 47 3.26 11.58 6.32
N THR A 48 4.48 11.23 5.95
CA THR A 48 5.52 12.23 5.66
C THR A 48 5.09 13.06 4.46
N ARG A 49 4.91 14.37 4.65
CA ARG A 49 4.61 15.29 3.54
C ARG A 49 5.82 15.39 2.62
N GLU A 50 5.61 15.63 1.33
CA GLU A 50 6.71 15.82 0.37
C GLU A 50 7.68 16.93 0.80
N GLU A 51 7.15 18.00 1.41
CA GLU A 51 7.89 19.13 1.97
C GLU A 51 8.90 18.71 3.06
N GLN A 52 8.61 17.62 3.77
CA GLN A 52 9.45 17.08 4.83
C GLN A 52 10.53 16.13 4.31
N ILE A 53 10.50 15.77 3.01
CA ILE A 53 11.53 14.93 2.38
C ILE A 53 12.77 15.81 2.14
N GLN A 54 13.64 15.84 3.15
CA GLN A 54 14.87 16.61 3.14
C GLN A 54 16.00 15.87 2.42
N GLY A 55 16.52 16.51 1.38
CA GLY A 55 17.64 16.03 0.58
C GLY A 55 17.25 14.99 -0.47
N THR A 56 18.26 14.27 -0.95
CA THR A 56 18.15 13.20 -1.94
C THR A 56 18.46 11.86 -1.27
N TYR A 57 17.69 10.85 -1.60
CA TYR A 57 17.87 9.46 -1.16
C TYR A 57 18.52 8.67 -2.30
N ASP A 58 19.33 7.69 -1.95
CA ASP A 58 20.02 6.86 -2.94
C ASP A 58 19.06 5.82 -3.52
N VAL A 59 18.16 5.27 -2.69
CA VAL A 59 17.20 4.23 -3.10
C VAL A 59 15.80 4.53 -2.56
N GLY A 60 14.81 4.60 -3.45
CA GLY A 60 13.39 4.58 -3.10
C GLY A 60 12.82 3.17 -3.23
N ILE A 61 12.33 2.61 -2.12
CA ILE A 61 11.80 1.25 -2.04
C ILE A 61 10.28 1.30 -2.24
N VAL A 62 9.79 0.58 -3.25
CA VAL A 62 8.36 0.41 -3.50
C VAL A 62 7.94 -1.04 -3.30
N LEU A 63 7.01 -1.24 -2.35
CA LEU A 63 6.44 -2.56 -2.07
C LEU A 63 5.28 -2.85 -3.01
N GLY A 64 5.28 -4.06 -3.59
CA GLY A 64 4.20 -4.63 -4.40
C GLY A 64 2.86 -4.75 -3.67
N GLY A 65 1.93 -5.47 -4.28
CA GLY A 65 0.54 -5.57 -3.86
C GLY A 65 -0.35 -4.47 -4.44
N PHE A 66 0.07 -3.85 -5.55
CA PHE A 66 -0.68 -2.78 -6.21
C PHE A 66 -1.04 -3.09 -7.66
N SER A 67 -0.60 -4.24 -8.18
CA SER A 67 -0.91 -4.66 -9.53
C SER A 67 -1.31 -6.13 -9.63
N ALA A 68 -2.17 -6.41 -10.58
CA ALA A 68 -2.50 -7.75 -11.04
C ALA A 68 -2.19 -7.87 -12.53
N TYR A 69 -2.14 -9.11 -13.02
CA TYR A 69 -1.96 -9.36 -14.45
C TYR A 69 -3.27 -9.79 -15.10
N ASP A 70 -3.66 -9.03 -16.11
CA ASP A 70 -4.80 -9.36 -16.96
C ASP A 70 -4.33 -10.28 -18.08
N THR A 71 -4.59 -11.59 -17.93
CA THR A 71 -4.19 -12.60 -18.91
C THR A 71 -5.00 -12.51 -20.21
N VAL A 72 -6.17 -11.87 -20.20
CA VAL A 72 -7.03 -11.74 -21.39
C VAL A 72 -6.49 -10.64 -22.30
N TYR A 73 -6.15 -9.50 -21.72
CA TYR A 73 -5.68 -8.32 -22.46
C TYR A 73 -4.15 -8.16 -22.44
N ASN A 74 -3.42 -9.13 -21.87
CA ASN A 74 -1.96 -9.18 -21.80
C ASN A 74 -1.34 -7.88 -21.24
N ARG A 75 -1.93 -7.35 -20.15
CA ARG A 75 -1.56 -6.04 -19.57
C ARG A 75 -1.52 -6.07 -18.05
N ILE A 76 -0.74 -5.15 -17.49
CA ILE A 76 -0.77 -4.87 -16.06
C ILE A 76 -2.07 -4.11 -15.73
N LYS A 77 -2.75 -4.54 -14.67
CA LYS A 77 -3.91 -3.86 -14.10
C LYS A 77 -3.53 -3.33 -12.74
N PHE A 78 -3.53 -2.01 -12.61
CA PHE A 78 -3.28 -1.34 -11.34
C PHE A 78 -4.54 -1.28 -10.47
N HIS A 79 -4.35 -1.37 -9.16
CA HIS A 79 -5.39 -1.26 -8.15
C HIS A 79 -5.22 0.03 -7.33
N GLN A 80 -6.10 0.24 -6.35
CA GLN A 80 -6.14 1.44 -5.52
C GLN A 80 -4.81 1.74 -4.80
N SER A 81 -3.98 0.72 -4.52
CA SER A 81 -2.67 0.90 -3.88
C SER A 81 -1.55 1.39 -4.82
N SER A 82 -1.84 1.63 -6.11
CA SER A 82 -0.84 1.98 -7.13
C SER A 82 -0.29 3.40 -7.03
N ASP A 83 -0.92 4.28 -6.24
CA ASP A 83 -0.44 5.63 -5.97
C ASP A 83 1.02 5.63 -5.49
N ARG A 84 1.42 4.62 -4.70
CA ARG A 84 2.82 4.47 -4.25
C ARG A 84 3.82 4.30 -5.40
N LEU A 85 3.43 3.60 -6.49
CA LEU A 85 4.28 3.41 -7.65
C LEU A 85 4.47 4.74 -8.37
N TRP A 86 3.37 5.47 -8.56
CA TRP A 86 3.39 6.79 -9.20
C TRP A 86 4.17 7.81 -8.37
N GLN A 87 4.02 7.79 -7.05
CA GLN A 87 4.81 8.61 -6.14
C GLN A 87 6.30 8.30 -6.24
N THR A 88 6.67 7.02 -6.27
CA THR A 88 8.06 6.60 -6.49
C THR A 88 8.60 7.10 -7.83
N PHE A 89 7.82 6.95 -8.90
CA PHE A 89 8.19 7.44 -10.22
C PHE A 89 8.37 8.96 -10.24
N TYR A 90 7.46 9.70 -9.59
CA TYR A 90 7.54 11.15 -9.44
C TYR A 90 8.82 11.56 -8.69
N LEU A 91 9.08 10.96 -7.51
CA LEU A 91 10.28 11.24 -6.72
C LEU A 91 11.58 10.95 -7.49
N TYR A 92 11.57 9.91 -8.34
CA TYR A 92 12.69 9.60 -9.21
C TYR A 92 12.89 10.69 -10.27
N LYS A 93 11.82 11.08 -10.98
CA LYS A 93 11.89 12.12 -12.01
C LYS A 93 12.23 13.50 -11.45
N THR A 94 11.87 13.80 -10.21
CA THR A 94 12.27 15.04 -9.53
C THR A 94 13.65 14.98 -8.86
N GLY A 95 14.40 13.88 -9.02
CA GLY A 95 15.74 13.72 -8.46
C GLY A 95 15.80 13.59 -6.93
N LYS A 96 14.65 13.28 -6.29
CA LYS A 96 14.56 13.04 -4.85
C LYS A 96 15.04 11.64 -4.47
N ILE A 97 14.93 10.68 -5.39
CA ILE A 97 15.55 9.35 -5.29
C ILE A 97 16.42 9.09 -6.52
N LYS A 98 17.58 8.48 -6.33
CA LYS A 98 18.49 8.14 -7.46
C LYS A 98 18.14 6.80 -8.11
N LYS A 99 17.72 5.83 -7.31
CA LYS A 99 17.34 4.48 -7.77
C LYS A 99 15.99 4.06 -7.22
N ILE A 100 15.33 3.14 -7.93
CA ILE A 100 14.05 2.55 -7.54
C ILE A 100 14.29 1.07 -7.21
N LEU A 101 13.99 0.65 -5.98
CA LEU A 101 13.92 -0.76 -5.62
C LEU A 101 12.47 -1.24 -5.65
N ILE A 102 12.18 -2.17 -6.55
CA ILE A 102 10.87 -2.80 -6.69
C ILE A 102 10.89 -4.13 -5.93
N SER A 103 10.13 -4.24 -4.84
CA SER A 103 10.01 -5.49 -4.06
C SER A 103 8.61 -6.06 -4.16
N GLY A 104 8.49 -7.22 -4.82
CA GLY A 104 7.21 -7.90 -5.00
C GLY A 104 7.38 -9.22 -5.75
N GLY A 105 7.29 -10.34 -5.04
CA GLY A 105 7.36 -11.65 -5.69
C GLY A 105 6.06 -12.09 -6.35
N SER A 106 5.93 -13.39 -6.57
CA SER A 106 4.69 -13.96 -7.12
C SER A 106 3.64 -14.09 -6.01
N GLY A 107 2.56 -13.31 -6.11
CA GLY A 107 1.36 -13.53 -5.29
C GLY A 107 0.65 -14.86 -5.61
N SER A 108 1.10 -15.61 -6.63
CA SER A 108 0.58 -16.92 -7.01
C SER A 108 1.50 -18.03 -6.55
N LEU A 109 1.01 -18.89 -5.64
CA LEU A 109 1.68 -20.13 -5.24
C LEU A 109 1.88 -21.11 -6.42
N LEU A 110 1.10 -20.96 -7.50
CA LEU A 110 0.98 -21.93 -8.59
C LEU A 110 1.70 -21.53 -9.89
N ARG A 111 2.04 -20.25 -10.08
CA ARG A 111 2.71 -19.76 -11.30
C ARG A 111 3.96 -18.96 -10.95
N LYS A 112 5.12 -19.57 -11.20
CA LYS A 112 6.48 -19.01 -11.01
C LYS A 112 7.03 -18.22 -12.21
N LYS A 113 6.29 -18.06 -13.32
CA LYS A 113 6.88 -17.59 -14.58
C LYS A 113 7.18 -16.07 -14.63
N GLU A 114 6.39 -15.24 -13.93
CA GLU A 114 6.60 -13.80 -13.85
C GLU A 114 6.03 -13.25 -12.54
N THR A 115 6.82 -12.48 -11.83
CA THR A 115 6.45 -11.82 -10.57
C THR A 115 5.84 -10.44 -10.80
N GLU A 116 5.29 -9.85 -9.75
CA GLU A 116 4.86 -8.45 -9.81
C GLU A 116 6.03 -7.53 -10.13
N ALA A 117 7.19 -7.74 -9.48
CA ALA A 117 8.38 -6.94 -9.69
C ALA A 117 8.85 -6.97 -11.16
N ASP A 118 8.84 -8.13 -11.82
CA ASP A 118 9.21 -8.25 -13.24
C ASP A 118 8.35 -7.36 -14.15
N ARG A 119 7.03 -7.35 -13.90
CA ARG A 119 6.06 -6.59 -14.71
C ARG A 119 6.19 -5.10 -14.49
N VAL A 120 6.36 -4.70 -13.23
CA VAL A 120 6.56 -3.29 -12.87
C VAL A 120 7.89 -2.78 -13.41
N PHE A 121 8.95 -3.59 -13.36
CA PHE A 121 10.24 -3.26 -13.97
C PHE A 121 10.09 -3.02 -15.47
N ALA A 122 9.46 -3.95 -16.20
CA ALA A 122 9.21 -3.81 -17.63
C ALA A 122 8.33 -2.59 -17.97
N PHE A 123 7.38 -2.25 -17.08
CA PHE A 123 6.54 -1.07 -17.22
C PHE A 123 7.33 0.23 -17.03
N LEU A 124 8.13 0.35 -15.97
CA LEU A 124 8.96 1.52 -15.72
C LEU A 124 10.04 1.72 -16.79
N LEU A 125 10.58 0.61 -17.33
CA LEU A 125 11.50 0.67 -18.47
C LEU A 125 10.84 1.33 -19.69
N LYS A 126 9.59 0.99 -20.00
CA LYS A 126 8.80 1.62 -21.07
C LYS A 126 8.49 3.10 -20.80
N LEU A 127 8.42 3.50 -19.53
CA LEU A 127 8.27 4.90 -19.11
C LEU A 127 9.60 5.68 -19.12
N GLY A 128 10.70 5.05 -19.55
CA GLY A 128 12.01 5.70 -19.67
C GLY A 128 12.75 5.82 -18.35
N VAL A 129 12.55 4.89 -17.41
CA VAL A 129 13.49 4.68 -16.30
C VAL A 129 14.61 3.74 -16.79
N PRO A 130 15.89 4.13 -16.74
CA PRO A 130 17.00 3.28 -17.12
C PRO A 130 17.07 2.03 -16.25
N ALA A 131 17.41 0.88 -16.85
CA ALA A 131 17.56 -0.37 -16.12
C ALA A 131 18.60 -0.28 -14.98
N ASN A 132 19.67 0.52 -15.15
CA ASN A 132 20.72 0.71 -14.15
C ASN A 132 20.26 1.47 -12.90
N ASP A 133 19.15 2.20 -13.00
CA ASP A 133 18.55 2.94 -11.89
C ASP A 133 17.47 2.12 -11.20
N MET A 134 17.24 0.87 -11.61
CA MET A 134 16.23 0.00 -11.04
C MET A 134 16.88 -1.24 -10.41
N LEU A 135 16.44 -1.56 -9.19
CA LEU A 135 16.75 -2.78 -8.47
C LEU A 135 15.47 -3.60 -8.33
N MET A 136 15.59 -4.92 -8.38
CA MET A 136 14.44 -5.81 -8.39
C MET A 136 14.59 -6.94 -7.36
N GLU A 137 13.59 -7.06 -6.50
CA GLU A 137 13.45 -8.12 -5.51
C GLU A 137 12.15 -8.90 -5.80
N ALA A 138 12.31 -10.13 -6.32
CA ALA A 138 11.22 -10.96 -6.84
C ALA A 138 11.00 -12.27 -6.04
N LYS A 139 11.74 -12.49 -4.94
CA LYS A 139 11.72 -13.74 -4.17
C LYS A 139 10.62 -13.75 -3.12
N SER A 140 10.24 -12.60 -2.62
CA SER A 140 9.39 -12.48 -1.45
C SER A 140 7.92 -12.83 -1.69
N ARG A 141 7.32 -13.56 -0.74
CA ARG A 141 5.92 -14.01 -0.80
C ARG A 141 5.00 -13.28 0.17
N ASN A 142 5.56 -12.50 1.08
CA ASN A 142 4.83 -11.72 2.07
C ASN A 142 5.62 -10.48 2.46
N THR A 143 4.98 -9.54 3.16
CA THR A 143 5.55 -8.26 3.55
C THR A 143 6.82 -8.39 4.41
N ARG A 144 6.94 -9.45 5.22
CA ARG A 144 8.14 -9.71 6.03
C ARG A 144 9.31 -10.17 5.17
N GLU A 145 9.06 -11.08 4.25
CA GLU A 145 10.07 -11.49 3.27
C GLU A 145 10.51 -10.28 2.41
N ASN A 146 9.57 -9.43 1.96
CA ASN A 146 9.87 -8.22 1.20
C ASN A 146 10.92 -7.36 1.91
N ALA A 147 10.75 -7.13 3.21
CA ALA A 147 11.68 -6.33 4.02
C ALA A 147 13.06 -6.97 4.14
N VAL A 148 13.09 -8.26 4.47
CA VAL A 148 14.34 -9.00 4.68
C VAL A 148 15.13 -9.12 3.37
N GLU A 149 14.49 -9.50 2.27
CA GLU A 149 15.15 -9.69 0.97
C GLU A 149 15.55 -8.34 0.34
N SER A 150 14.75 -7.30 0.53
CA SER A 150 15.12 -5.94 0.11
C SER A 150 16.36 -5.43 0.85
N ALA A 151 16.40 -5.60 2.18
CA ALA A 151 17.56 -5.21 2.99
C ALA A 151 18.83 -5.98 2.57
N LYS A 152 18.71 -7.29 2.32
CA LYS A 152 19.83 -8.10 1.80
C LYS A 152 20.33 -7.59 0.45
N LEU A 153 19.40 -7.27 -0.46
CA LEU A 153 19.76 -6.77 -1.78
C LEU A 153 20.44 -5.41 -1.71
N ILE A 154 19.94 -4.50 -0.87
CA ILE A 154 20.54 -3.18 -0.63
C ILE A 154 21.95 -3.36 -0.05
N ASN A 155 22.11 -4.15 1.01
CA ASN A 155 23.42 -4.37 1.63
C ASN A 155 24.44 -4.98 0.67
N ALA A 156 24.00 -5.78 -0.30
CA ALA A 156 24.87 -6.39 -1.30
C ALA A 156 25.23 -5.44 -2.47
N THR A 157 24.37 -4.48 -2.83
CA THR A 157 24.48 -3.71 -4.08
C THR A 157 24.66 -2.21 -3.88
N GLN A 158 24.20 -1.68 -2.75
CA GLN A 158 24.19 -0.28 -2.36
C GLN A 158 24.44 -0.17 -0.84
N PRO A 159 25.59 -0.65 -0.33
CA PRO A 159 25.90 -0.54 1.09
C PRO A 159 25.88 0.93 1.55
N ASP A 160 25.45 1.18 2.79
CA ASP A 160 25.34 2.50 3.41
C ASP A 160 24.43 3.51 2.68
N SER A 161 23.61 3.03 1.74
CA SER A 161 22.71 3.89 0.97
C SER A 161 21.57 4.45 1.84
N ARG A 162 21.29 5.75 1.66
CA ARG A 162 20.16 6.38 2.31
C ARG A 162 18.87 5.96 1.60
N CYS A 163 18.08 5.11 2.25
CA CYS A 163 16.86 4.54 1.69
C CYS A 163 15.60 5.28 2.17
N ILE A 164 14.56 5.31 1.32
CA ILE A 164 13.22 5.76 1.68
C ILE A 164 12.19 4.70 1.27
N LEU A 165 11.32 4.31 2.20
CA LEU A 165 10.20 3.42 1.92
C LEU A 165 8.99 4.23 1.45
N ILE A 166 8.45 3.87 0.29
CA ILE A 166 7.31 4.56 -0.33
C ILE A 166 6.10 3.61 -0.26
N ASN A 167 5.14 3.94 0.60
CA ASN A 167 3.97 3.12 0.89
C ASN A 167 2.70 3.99 0.99
N PHE A 168 1.54 3.33 0.91
CA PHE A 168 0.22 3.94 1.09
C PHE A 168 -0.21 3.85 2.56
N GLY A 169 -0.81 4.94 3.10
CA GLY A 169 -1.04 5.14 4.55
C GLY A 169 -1.75 4.01 5.30
N HIS A 170 -2.69 3.31 4.66
CA HIS A 170 -3.41 2.21 5.30
C HIS A 170 -2.56 0.97 5.61
N ALA A 171 -1.43 0.74 4.91
CA ALA A 171 -0.57 -0.43 5.08
C ALA A 171 0.72 -0.14 5.87
N TYR A 172 0.79 1.04 6.49
CA TYR A 172 2.03 1.69 6.93
C TYR A 172 2.65 1.08 8.21
N GLU A 173 1.85 0.74 9.21
CA GLU A 173 2.37 0.26 10.52
C GLU A 173 3.10 -1.10 10.41
N LYS A 174 2.60 -1.99 9.54
CA LYS A 174 3.17 -3.32 9.35
C LYS A 174 4.48 -3.29 8.56
N SER A 175 4.65 -2.35 7.64
CA SER A 175 5.85 -2.29 6.80
C SER A 175 7.04 -1.66 7.53
N ILE A 176 6.85 -0.57 8.29
CA ILE A 176 7.99 0.14 8.91
C ILE A 176 8.64 -0.65 10.04
N ARG A 177 7.88 -1.44 10.81
CA ARG A 177 8.51 -2.29 11.85
C ARG A 177 9.46 -3.35 11.27
N LEU A 178 9.45 -3.55 9.96
CA LEU A 178 10.21 -4.58 9.27
C LEU A 178 11.39 -4.02 8.45
N PHE A 179 11.35 -2.74 8.08
CA PHE A 179 12.35 -2.03 7.26
C PHE A 179 13.15 -1.04 8.11
#